data_AF-A0A1V4RXX5-F1
#
_entry.id   AF-A0A1V4RXX5-F1
#
_cell.length_a   1.000
_cell.length_b   1.000
_cell.length_c   1.000
_cell.angle_alpha   90.00
_cell.angle_beta   90.00
_cell.angle_gamma   90.00
#
_symmetry.space_group_name_H-M   'P 1'
#
loop_
_entity.id
_entity.type
_entity.pdbx_description
1 polymer ?
#
loop_
_entity_poly.entity_id
_entity_poly.type
_entity_poly.pdbx_seq_one_letter_code
_entity_poly.pdbx_strand_id
1 'polypeptide(L)' 'MGIKGAVVKIYTVYNRSDYDAPWQMIGQQRRSGSGCIISGKRILTNAHVIGDQIFIQIKRTGEAKKSLP' A
#
# COMPACT_ATOMS: atom_id res chain seq x y z
N MET A 1 -9.78 9.23 18.05
CA MET A 1 -8.86 8.22 17.49
C MET A 1 -7.47 8.57 17.99
N GLY A 2 -6.85 7.74 18.82
CA GLY A 2 -5.47 8.00 19.27
C GLY A 2 -4.46 7.82 18.12
N ILE A 3 -3.24 8.36 18.27
CA ILE A 3 -2.20 8.33 17.23
C ILE A 3 -1.96 6.91 16.69
N LYS A 4 -1.95 5.89 17.56
CA LYS A 4 -1.76 4.48 17.14
C LYS A 4 -2.86 3.94 16.23
N GLY A 5 -4.11 4.37 16.43
CA GLY A 5 -5.24 3.93 15.60
C GLY A 5 -5.26 4.57 14.21
N ALA A 6 -4.63 5.72 14.06
CA ALA A 6 -4.53 6.43 12.78
C ALA A 6 -3.50 5.81 11.83
N VAL A 7 -2.61 4.93 12.29
CA VAL A 7 -1.54 4.33 11.48
C VAL A 7 -2.03 3.07 10.77
N VAL A 8 -1.75 2.99 9.47
CA VAL A 8 -2.06 1.82 8.64
C VAL A 8 -0.79 1.25 8.01
N LYS A 9 -0.78 -0.06 7.80
CA LYS A 9 0.22 -0.76 6.98
C LYS A 9 -0.33 -0.94 5.57
N ILE A 10 0.48 -0.61 4.58
CA ILE A 10 0.12 -0.64 3.17
C ILE A 10 0.95 -1.72 2.49
N TYR A 11 0.30 -2.56 1.72
CA TYR A 11 0.91 -3.57 0.86
C TYR A 11 0.56 -3.20 -0.58
N THR A 12 1.59 -3.05 -1.41
CA THR A 12 1.44 -2.67 -2.81
C THR A 12 2.01 -3.78 -3.66
N VAL A 13 1.20 -4.23 -4.62
CA VAL A 13 1.67 -4.98 -5.77
C VAL A 13 1.89 -3.99 -6.89
N TYR A 14 3.09 -3.97 -7.47
CA TYR A 14 3.46 -3.03 -8.52
C TYR A 14 4.14 -3.77 -9.67
N ASN A 15 4.09 -3.18 -10.85
CA ASN A 15 4.82 -3.67 -12.02
C ASN A 15 5.24 -2.46 -12.83
N ARG A 16 6.55 -2.28 -12.98
CA ARG A 16 7.13 -1.17 -13.73
C ARG A 16 7.40 -1.59 -15.17
N SER A 17 7.31 -0.65 -16.09
CA SER A 17 7.73 -0.85 -17.47
C SER A 17 9.25 -1.07 -17.53
N ASP A 18 9.67 -1.88 -18.50
CA ASP A 18 11.08 -2.00 -18.84
C ASP A 18 11.53 -0.74 -19.60
N TYR A 19 12.56 -0.05 -19.10
CA TYR A 19 13.02 1.18 -19.72
C TYR A 19 13.81 0.92 -21.01
N ASP A 20 14.37 -0.28 -21.18
CA ASP A 20 15.06 -0.70 -22.41
C ASP A 20 14.06 -1.23 -23.46
N ALA A 21 12.92 -1.77 -23.00
CA ALA A 21 11.83 -2.27 -23.84
C ALA A 21 10.45 -1.79 -23.31
N PRO A 22 10.02 -0.55 -23.59
CA PRO A 22 8.86 0.08 -22.92
C PRO A 22 7.50 -0.58 -23.16
N TRP A 23 7.39 -1.42 -24.19
CA TRP A 23 6.21 -2.26 -24.42
C TRP A 23 6.15 -3.50 -23.51
N GLN A 24 7.21 -3.77 -22.75
CA GLN A 24 7.31 -4.87 -21.80
C GLN A 24 7.23 -4.36 -20.36
N MET A 25 6.72 -5.23 -19.50
CA MET A 25 6.69 -5.01 -18.06
C MET A 25 7.73 -5.91 -17.40
N ILE A 26 8.46 -5.39 -16.41
CA ILE A 26 9.57 -6.11 -15.74
C ILE A 26 9.06 -7.32 -14.93
N GLY A 27 7.79 -7.29 -14.52
CA GLY A 27 7.14 -8.36 -13.78
C GLY A 27 6.59 -7.88 -12.45
N GLN A 28 5.60 -8.62 -11.93
CA GLN A 28 4.90 -8.24 -10.72
C GLN A 28 5.79 -8.36 -9.48
N GLN A 29 5.93 -7.26 -8.75
CA GLN A 29 6.69 -7.16 -7.52
C GLN A 29 5.82 -6.69 -6.36
N ARG A 30 6.33 -6.84 -5.13
CA ARG A 30 5.63 -6.43 -3.90
C ARG A 30 6.46 -5.42 -3.13
N ARG A 31 5.79 -4.40 -2.59
CA ARG A 31 6.34 -3.38 -1.70
C ARG A 31 5.44 -3.26 -0.47
N SER A 32 6.01 -2.84 0.65
CA SER A 32 5.22 -2.49 1.82
C SER A 32 5.63 -1.12 2.34
N GLY A 33 4.70 -0.43 2.98
CA GLY A 33 4.93 0.87 3.57
C GLY A 33 3.93 1.17 4.67
N SER A 34 3.98 2.40 5.14
CA SER A 34 3.09 2.92 6.18
C SER A 34 2.32 4.12 5.67
N GLY A 35 1.16 4.37 6.27
CA GLY A 35 0.40 5.57 6.04
C GLY A 35 -0.38 5.98 7.28
N CYS A 36 -1.01 7.14 7.22
CA CYS A 36 -1.91 7.61 8.25
C CYS A 36 -3.29 7.96 7.66
N ILE A 37 -4.34 7.67 8.42
CA ILE A 37 -5.71 8.08 8.10
C ILE A 37 -5.83 9.57 8.39
N ILE A 38 -6.28 10.32 7.38
CA ILE A 38 -6.54 11.76 7.46
C ILE A 38 -8.04 12.03 7.28
N SER A 39 -8.45 13.28 7.49
CA SER A 39 -9.85 13.68 7.37
C SER A 39 -10.41 13.43 5.96
N GLY A 40 -11.72 13.14 5.91
CA GLY A 40 -12.43 12.87 4.65
C GLY A 40 -12.24 11.46 4.10
N LYS A 41 -12.04 10.45 4.96
CA LYS A 41 -11.87 9.04 4.58
C LYS A 41 -10.68 8.82 3.61
N ARG A 42 -9.59 9.56 3.81
CA ARG A 42 -8.37 9.48 2.98
C ARG A 42 -7.19 8.92 3.78
N ILE A 43 -6.17 8.45 3.06
CA ILE A 43 -4.93 7.94 3.64
C ILE A 43 -3.75 8.67 2.99
N LEU A 44 -2.86 9.18 3.82
CA LEU A 44 -1.60 9.78 3.39
C LEU A 44 -0.49 8.73 3.47
N THR A 45 0.30 8.60 2.41
CA THR A 45 1.48 7.72 2.33
C THR A 45 2.51 8.31 1.37
N ASN A 46 3.71 7.74 1.33
CA ASN A 46 4.76 8.16 0.41
C ASN A 46 4.43 7.72 -1.02
N ALA A 47 4.73 8.57 -2.00
CA ALA A 47 4.50 8.28 -3.42
C ALA A 47 5.22 7.00 -3.88
N HIS A 48 6.46 6.79 -3.43
CA HIS A 48 7.19 5.56 -3.74
C HIS A 48 6.51 4.31 -3.16
N VAL A 49 5.69 4.38 -2.12
CA VAL A 49 5.01 3.17 -1.61
C VAL A 49 3.96 2.68 -2.61
N ILE A 50 3.38 3.59 -3.38
CA ILE A 50 2.27 3.31 -4.29
C ILE A 50 2.64 3.38 -5.77
N GLY A 51 3.86 3.77 -6.16
CA GLY A 51 4.22 3.90 -7.58
C GLY A 51 4.07 2.59 -8.36
N ASP A 52 3.66 2.70 -9.63
CA ASP A 52 3.46 1.60 -10.58
C ASP A 52 2.50 0.50 -10.09
N GLN A 53 1.54 0.87 -9.23
CA GLN A 53 0.63 -0.05 -8.56
C GLN A 53 -0.33 -0.75 -9.53
N ILE A 54 -0.49 -2.05 -9.34
CA ILE A 54 -1.59 -2.86 -9.88
C ILE A 54 -2.65 -3.07 -8.80
N PHE A 55 -2.22 -3.26 -7.54
CA PHE A 55 -3.11 -3.55 -6.43
C PHE A 55 -2.57 -3.00 -5.12
N ILE A 56 -3.45 -2.41 -4.30
CA ILE A 56 -3.12 -1.86 -2.98
C ILE A 56 -4.04 -2.51 -1.94
N GLN A 57 -3.42 -3.02 -0.87
CA GLN A 57 -4.11 -3.53 0.31
C GLN A 57 -3.69 -2.75 1.55
N ILE A 58 -4.68 -2.40 2.38
CA ILE A 58 -4.49 -1.56 3.56
C ILE A 58 -4.92 -2.35 4.79
N LYS A 59 -4.05 -2.40 5.81
CA LYS A 59 -4.30 -3.04 7.09
C LYS A 59 -4.22 -2.00 8.21
N ARG A 60 -5.30 -1.83 8.96
CA ARG A 60 -5.32 -0.95 10.13
C ARG A 60 -4.51 -1.55 11.27
N THR A 61 -3.67 -0.73 11.89
CA THR A 61 -2.89 -1.15 13.06
C THR A 61 -3.80 -1.08 14.30
N GLY A 62 -4.04 -2.22 14.95
CA GLY A 62 -4.89 -2.32 16.13
C GLY A 62 -6.24 -3.01 15.92
N GLU A 63 -6.72 -3.13 14.67
CA GLU A 63 -7.87 -3.96 14.31
C GLU A 63 -7.38 -5.32 13.80
N ALA A 64 -6.68 -6.07 14.65
CA ALA A 64 -6.41 -7.48 14.39
C ALA A 64 -7.64 -8.31 14.77
N LYS A 65 -8.73 -8.23 13.99
CA LYS A 65 -9.78 -9.25 14.07
C LYS A 65 -9.27 -10.50 13.35
N LYS A 66 -8.52 -11.32 14.08
CA LYS A 66 -8.10 -12.65 13.65
C LYS A 66 -9.32 -13.57 13.86
N SER A 67 -10.27 -13.57 12.93
CA SER A 67 -11.25 -14.66 12.89
C SER A 67 -10.61 -15.83 12.14
N LEU A 68 -10.13 -16.81 12.89
CA LEU A 68 -9.97 -18.16 12.37
C LEU A 68 -11.37 -18.82 12.36
N PRO A 69 -11.67 -19.69 11.38
CA PRO A 69 -12.92 -20.46 11.36
C PRO A 69 -13.03 -21.42 12.55
#